data_AF-A0A925UIK4-F1
#
_entry.id   AF-A0A925UIK4-F1
#
_cell.length_a   1.000
_cell.length_b   1.000
_cell.length_c   1.000
_cell.angle_alpha   90.00
_cell.angle_beta   90.00
_cell.angle_gamma   90.00
#
_symmetry.space_group_name_H-M   'P 1'
#
loop_
_entity.id
_entity.type
_entity.pdbx_description
1 polymer ?
#
loop_
_entity_poly.entity_id
_entity_poly.type
_entity_poly.pdbx_seq_one_letter_code
_entity_poly.pdbx_strand_id
1 'polypeptide(L)'
;EKINPLGGCLPIFVQMPFFISLYWVLLSTVEMRGAPWLGWITDLSAKDPYFILPILMTLTSLLQTWLNPTPPDPVQAKMMWIMPLIFSVMFFVFPSGLVLYWLTNNILSIAQQYLINKRLGVLGK
;
A
#
# COMPACT_ATOMS: atom_id res chain seq x y z
N GLU A 1 -14.97 -9.30 -25.19
CA GLU A 1 -14.01 -8.82 -24.17
C GLU A 1 -13.63 -9.96 -23.24
N LYS A 2 -12.34 -10.14 -22.91
CA LYS A 2 -11.90 -11.15 -21.91
C LYS A 2 -11.36 -10.39 -20.70
N ILE A 3 -12.28 -9.83 -19.93
CA ILE A 3 -11.96 -9.14 -18.68
C ILE A 3 -11.60 -10.25 -17.68
N ASN A 4 -10.36 -10.29 -17.22
CA ASN A 4 -9.89 -11.30 -16.28
C ASN A 4 -10.38 -10.91 -14.87
N PRO A 5 -11.32 -11.65 -14.25
CA PRO A 5 -11.83 -11.34 -12.92
C PRO A 5 -10.73 -11.40 -11.84
N LEU A 6 -9.60 -12.06 -12.12
CA LEU A 6 -8.43 -12.13 -11.24
C LEU A 6 -7.39 -11.03 -11.50
N GLY A 7 -7.60 -10.15 -12.47
CA GLY A 7 -6.66 -9.08 -12.81
C GLY A 7 -6.37 -8.14 -11.63
N GLY A 8 -7.31 -8.00 -10.69
CA GLY A 8 -7.14 -7.19 -9.49
C GLY A 8 -6.31 -7.85 -8.38
N CYS A 9 -6.30 -9.19 -8.27
CA CYS A 9 -5.56 -9.91 -7.21
C CYS A 9 -4.18 -10.40 -7.66
N LEU A 10 -3.96 -10.55 -8.98
CA LEU A 10 -2.67 -10.95 -9.54
C LEU A 10 -1.48 -10.07 -9.09
N PRO A 11 -1.61 -8.73 -8.97
CA PRO A 11 -0.53 -7.88 -8.48
C PRO A 11 -0.14 -8.19 -7.02
N ILE A 12 -1.12 -8.54 -6.19
CA ILE A 12 -0.87 -8.88 -4.77
C ILE A 12 -0.05 -10.17 -4.70
N PHE A 13 -0.37 -11.18 -5.52
CA PHE A 13 0.39 -12.43 -5.57
C PHE A 13 1.85 -12.23 -5.92
N VAL A 14 2.13 -11.36 -6.90
CA VAL A 14 3.50 -11.03 -7.30
C VAL A 14 4.21 -10.21 -6.22
N GLN A 15 3.49 -9.39 -5.45
CA GLN A 15 4.05 -8.57 -4.38
C GLN A 15 4.35 -9.36 -3.09
N MET A 16 3.63 -10.45 -2.81
CA MET A 16 3.77 -11.22 -1.56
C MET A 16 5.21 -11.67 -1.24
N PRO A 17 6.01 -12.21 -2.18
CA PRO A 17 7.41 -12.59 -1.90
C PRO A 17 8.27 -11.43 -1.42
N PHE A 18 8.07 -10.23 -1.98
CA PHE A 18 8.81 -9.03 -1.59
C PHE A 18 8.42 -8.57 -0.17
N PHE A 19 7.12 -8.62 0.14
CA PHE A 19 6.61 -8.30 1.47
C PHE A 19 7.18 -9.24 2.54
N ILE A 20 7.16 -10.55 2.29
CA ILE A 20 7.72 -11.56 3.20
C ILE A 20 9.22 -11.35 3.38
N SER A 21 9.95 -11.12 2.30
CA SER A 21 11.40 -10.88 2.35
C SER A 21 11.73 -9.68 3.22
N LEU A 22 11.03 -8.56 3.02
CA LEU A 22 11.28 -7.34 3.80
C LEU A 22 10.91 -7.52 5.28
N TYR A 23 9.80 -8.20 5.57
CA TYR A 23 9.40 -8.52 6.94
C TYR A 23 10.47 -9.34 7.68
N TRP A 24 10.99 -10.38 7.04
CA TRP A 24 12.06 -11.20 7.63
C TRP A 24 13.37 -10.44 7.78
N VAL A 25 13.74 -9.60 6.81
CA VAL A 25 14.94 -8.77 6.90
C VAL A 25 14.84 -7.83 8.10
N LEU A 26 13.73 -7.10 8.25
CA LEU A 26 13.52 -6.17 9.36
C LEU A 26 13.60 -6.86 10.74
N LEU A 27 13.16 -8.11 10.84
CA LEU A 27 13.21 -8.88 12.09
C LEU A 27 14.56 -9.57 12.35
N SER A 28 15.29 -9.95 11.30
CA SER A 28 16.53 -10.73 11.40
C SER A 28 17.77 -9.86 11.55
N THR A 29 17.74 -8.64 11.03
CA THR A 29 18.87 -7.70 11.15
C THR A 29 18.89 -7.05 12.53
N VAL A 30 19.96 -7.31 13.29
CA VAL A 30 20.16 -6.72 14.62
C VAL A 30 20.23 -5.19 14.59
N GLU A 31 20.76 -4.62 13.51
CA GLU A 31 20.89 -3.17 13.30
C GLU A 31 19.53 -2.45 13.15
N MET A 32 18.47 -3.16 12.76
CA MET A 32 17.13 -2.57 12.59
C MET A 32 16.35 -2.48 13.91
N ARG A 33 16.82 -3.17 14.97
CA ARG A 33 16.23 -3.06 16.30
C ARG A 33 16.59 -1.72 16.92
N GLY A 34 15.58 -0.90 17.17
CA GLY A 34 15.79 0.45 17.69
C GLY A 34 16.39 1.40 16.67
N ALA A 35 16.29 1.10 15.37
CA ALA A 35 16.70 2.03 14.32
C ALA A 35 15.70 3.21 14.27
N PRO A 36 16.13 4.44 14.62
CA PRO A 36 15.26 5.60 14.56
C PRO A 36 15.11 6.07 13.11
N TRP A 37 13.95 6.63 12.76
CA TRP A 37 13.74 7.22 11.44
C TRP A 37 13.29 8.68 11.53
N LEU A 38 12.12 8.92 12.14
CA LEU A 38 11.51 10.24 12.10
C LEU A 38 10.79 10.52 13.41
N GLY A 39 11.32 11.47 14.19
CA GLY A 39 10.75 12.01 15.44
C GLY A 39 10.20 10.97 16.42
N TRP A 40 8.97 10.53 16.19
CA TRP A 40 8.23 9.57 16.99
C TRP A 40 8.56 8.09 16.69
N ILE A 41 9.20 7.79 15.55
CA ILE A 41 9.63 6.43 15.19
C ILE A 41 11.04 6.21 15.70
N THR A 42 11.13 5.51 16.82
CA THR A 42 12.37 5.13 17.48
C THR A 42 12.82 3.69 17.15
N ASP A 43 11.96 2.90 16.53
CA ASP A 43 12.26 1.51 16.15
C ASP A 43 11.47 1.10 14.90
N LEU A 44 12.19 0.89 13.78
CA LEU A 44 11.61 0.43 12.51
C LEU A 44 11.14 -1.03 12.54
N SER A 45 11.68 -1.85 13.45
CA SER A 45 11.31 -3.25 13.61
C SER A 45 10.05 -3.45 14.49
N ALA A 46 9.67 -2.42 15.24
CA ALA A 46 8.46 -2.40 16.07
C ALA A 46 7.30 -1.66 15.37
N LYS A 47 6.07 -1.87 15.87
CA LYS A 47 4.88 -1.14 15.41
C LYS A 47 4.98 0.36 15.72
N ASP A 48 4.33 1.19 14.91
CA ASP A 48 4.25 2.63 15.17
C ASP A 48 3.42 2.89 16.45
N PRO A 49 3.99 3.48 17.52
CA PRO A 49 3.28 3.72 18.77
C PRO A 49 2.11 4.70 18.63
N TYR A 50 2.13 5.60 17.65
CA TYR A 50 1.09 6.60 17.42
C TYR A 50 0.19 6.27 16.23
N PHE A 51 0.45 5.17 15.53
CA PHE A 51 -0.30 4.72 14.35
C PHE A 51 -0.41 5.76 13.22
N ILE A 52 0.49 6.74 13.19
CA ILE A 52 0.50 7.80 12.17
C ILE A 52 0.78 7.20 10.80
N LEU A 53 1.77 6.31 10.70
CA LEU A 53 2.12 5.65 9.43
C LEU A 53 0.98 4.77 8.87
N PRO A 54 0.35 3.88 9.65
CA PRO A 54 -0.81 3.12 9.20
C PRO A 54 -1.97 4.00 8.71
N ILE A 55 -2.25 5.12 9.39
CA ILE A 55 -3.31 6.06 8.97
C ILE A 55 -2.95 6.70 7.63
N LEU A 56 -1.72 7.19 7.46
CA LEU A 56 -1.25 7.76 6.19
C LEU A 56 -1.28 6.72 5.06
N MET A 57 -0.89 5.48 5.36
CA MET A 57 -0.95 4.36 4.42
C MET A 57 -2.39 4.05 4.02
N THR A 58 -3.34 4.12 4.96
CA THR A 58 -4.77 3.94 4.67
C THR A 58 -5.28 5.04 3.73
N LEU A 59 -4.99 6.29 4.05
CA LEU A 59 -5.41 7.45 3.26
C LEU A 59 -4.83 7.42 1.84
N THR A 60 -3.54 7.09 1.69
CA THR A 60 -2.91 6.95 0.37
C THR A 60 -3.49 5.79 -0.41
N SER A 61 -3.73 4.64 0.23
CA SER A 61 -4.36 3.49 -0.45
C SER A 61 -5.77 3.82 -0.96
N LEU A 62 -6.57 4.55 -0.18
CA LEU A 62 -7.89 5.02 -0.61
C LEU A 62 -7.79 6.03 -1.77
N LEU A 63 -6.82 6.95 -1.71
CA LEU A 63 -6.57 7.90 -2.80
C LEU A 63 -6.13 7.19 -4.08
N GLN A 64 -5.30 6.16 -3.97
CA GLN A 64 -4.88 5.35 -5.09
C GLN A 64 -6.07 4.62 -5.73
N THR A 65 -6.95 4.02 -4.94
CA THR A 65 -8.18 3.39 -5.43
C THR A 65 -9.08 4.38 -6.15
N TRP A 66 -9.18 5.62 -5.66
CA TRP A 66 -9.96 6.67 -6.29
C TRP A 66 -9.37 7.13 -7.64
N LEU A 67 -8.05 7.16 -7.78
CA LEU A 67 -7.36 7.50 -9.04
C LEU A 67 -7.43 6.39 -10.10
N ASN A 68 -7.71 5.15 -9.68
CA ASN A 68 -7.79 4.02 -10.58
C ASN A 68 -9.18 3.94 -11.25
N PRO A 69 -9.25 3.70 -12.57
CA PRO A 69 -10.52 3.59 -13.27
C PRO A 69 -11.36 2.43 -12.73
N THR A 70 -12.64 2.67 -12.48
CA THR A 70 -13.55 1.65 -11.95
C THR A 70 -13.86 0.58 -13.00
N PRO A 71 -13.73 -0.72 -12.66
CA PRO A 71 -14.09 -1.82 -13.55
C PRO A 71 -15.57 -1.77 -13.93
N PRO A 72 -15.95 -2.27 -15.12
CA PRO A 72 -17.36 -2.30 -15.56
C PRO A 72 -18.24 -3.24 -14.72
N ASP A 73 -17.65 -4.24 -14.04
CA ASP A 73 -18.39 -5.19 -13.20
C ASP A 73 -18.62 -4.66 -11.76
N PRO A 74 -19.87 -4.63 -11.26
CA PRO A 74 -20.20 -4.03 -9.97
C PRO A 74 -19.62 -4.80 -8.77
N VAL A 75 -19.37 -6.10 -8.90
CA VAL A 75 -18.73 -6.92 -7.86
C VAL A 75 -17.24 -6.58 -7.73
N GLN A 76 -16.54 -6.40 -8.86
CA GLN A 76 -15.12 -6.05 -8.87
C GLN A 76 -14.90 -4.61 -8.41
N ALA A 77 -15.79 -3.68 -8.76
CA ALA A 77 -15.77 -2.30 -8.27
C ALA A 77 -15.86 -2.26 -6.74
N LYS A 78 -16.77 -3.02 -6.11
CA LYS A 78 -16.86 -3.12 -4.65
C LYS A 78 -15.58 -3.70 -4.03
N MET A 79 -14.99 -4.71 -4.66
CA MET A 79 -13.76 -5.35 -4.16
C MET A 79 -12.56 -4.40 -4.15
N MET A 80 -12.46 -3.48 -5.12
CA MET A 80 -11.38 -2.47 -5.16
C MET A 80 -11.40 -1.50 -3.98
N TRP A 81 -12.56 -1.25 -3.39
CA TRP A 81 -12.69 -0.42 -2.19
C TRP A 81 -12.50 -1.22 -0.91
N ILE A 82 -12.99 -2.47 -0.86
CA ILE A 82 -12.94 -3.32 0.33
C ILE A 82 -11.51 -3.82 0.58
N MET A 83 -10.80 -4.26 -0.46
CA MET A 83 -9.43 -4.81 -0.34
C MET A 83 -8.46 -3.88 0.38
N PRO A 84 -8.24 -2.63 -0.05
CA PRO A 84 -7.28 -1.74 0.60
C PRO A 84 -7.65 -1.47 2.05
N LEU A 85 -8.94 -1.45 2.42
CA LEU A 85 -9.36 -1.27 3.81
C LEU A 85 -8.96 -2.47 4.70
N ILE A 86 -9.18 -3.70 4.22
CA ILE A 86 -8.78 -4.91 4.97
C ILE A 86 -7.27 -4.91 5.20
N PHE A 87 -6.48 -4.68 4.14
CA PHE A 87 -5.03 -4.59 4.26
C PHE A 87 -4.60 -3.45 5.17
N SER A 88 -5.24 -2.28 5.07
CA SER A 88 -4.92 -1.13 5.91
C SER A 88 -5.10 -1.43 7.39
N VAL A 89 -6.21 -2.08 7.79
CA VAL A 89 -6.46 -2.47 9.19
C VAL A 89 -5.43 -3.50 9.67
N MET A 90 -5.07 -4.47 8.83
CA MET A 90 -4.06 -5.47 9.15
C MET A 90 -2.69 -4.83 9.44
N PHE A 91 -2.29 -3.78 8.72
CA PHE A 91 -0.98 -3.14 8.87
C PHE A 91 -0.79 -2.38 10.19
N PHE A 92 -1.83 -2.19 11.01
CA PHE A 92 -1.70 -1.58 12.34
C PHE A 92 -0.87 -2.42 13.33
N VAL A 93 -0.75 -3.73 13.09
CA VAL A 93 0.03 -4.63 13.96
C VAL A 93 1.40 -5.00 13.37
N PHE A 94 1.72 -4.50 12.18
CA PHE A 94 3.00 -4.79 11.51
C PHE A 94 4.11 -3.80 11.90
N PRO A 95 5.39 -4.18 11.70
CA PRO A 95 6.53 -3.29 11.89
C PRO A 95 6.41 -1.99 11.09
N SER A 96 6.76 -0.87 11.71
CA SER A 96 6.65 0.47 11.12
C SER A 96 7.49 0.61 9.85
N GLY A 97 8.64 -0.06 9.75
CA GLY A 97 9.46 -0.08 8.54
C GLY A 97 8.76 -0.73 7.34
N LEU A 98 7.93 -1.75 7.59
CA LEU A 98 7.15 -2.41 6.54
C LEU A 98 5.99 -1.53 6.07
N VAL A 99 5.32 -0.85 7.02
CA VAL A 99 4.27 0.13 6.73
C VAL A 99 4.86 1.31 5.94
N LEU A 100 6.04 1.79 6.33
CA LEU A 100 6.76 2.86 5.64
C LEU A 100 7.13 2.49 4.20
N TYR A 101 7.63 1.27 3.98
CA TYR A 101 7.88 0.76 2.64
C TYR A 101 6.61 0.77 1.80
N TRP A 102 5.49 0.30 2.35
CA TRP A 102 4.23 0.28 1.63
C TRP A 102 3.75 1.68 1.28
N LEU A 103 3.78 2.60 2.26
CA LEU A 103 3.42 4.01 2.08
C LEU A 103 4.23 4.65 0.96
N THR A 104 5.55 4.44 0.96
CA THR A 104 6.45 5.01 -0.05
C THR A 104 6.15 4.50 -1.44
N ASN A 105 5.94 3.19 -1.61
CA ASN A 105 5.56 2.60 -2.90
C ASN A 105 4.17 3.08 -3.37
N ASN A 106 3.23 3.27 -2.43
CA ASN A 106 1.91 3.77 -2.74
C ASN A 106 1.99 5.20 -3.29
N ILE A 107 2.75 6.09 -2.64
CA ILE A 107 2.98 7.47 -3.09
C ILE A 107 3.60 7.50 -4.50
N LEU A 108 4.62 6.67 -4.75
CA LEU A 108 5.22 6.58 -6.09
C LEU A 108 4.23 6.08 -7.15
N SER A 109 3.41 5.09 -6.79
CA SER A 109 2.39 4.54 -7.68
C SER A 109 1.30 5.57 -7.98
N ILE A 110 0.88 6.36 -6.99
CA ILE A 110 -0.06 7.49 -7.16
C ILE A 110 0.54 8.52 -8.11
N ALA A 111 1.80 8.90 -7.91
CA ALA A 111 2.46 9.87 -8.77
C ALA A 111 2.54 9.36 -10.22
N GLN A 112 2.90 8.09 -10.40
CA GLN A 112 2.91 7.44 -11.72
C GLN A 112 1.51 7.41 -12.34
N GLN A 113 0.50 6.98 -11.58
CA GLN A 113 -0.88 6.88 -12.05
C GLN A 113 -1.43 8.26 -12.43
N TYR A 114 -1.14 9.28 -11.64
CA TYR A 114 -1.52 10.67 -11.94
C TYR A 114 -0.90 11.16 -13.24
N LEU A 115 0.40 10.92 -13.46
CA LEU A 115 1.07 11.27 -14.71
C LEU A 115 0.49 10.53 -15.92
N ILE A 116 0.14 9.25 -15.77
CA ILE A 116 -0.51 8.45 -16.81
C ILE A 116 -1.90 9.00 -17.11
N ASN A 117 -2.74 9.24 -16.10
CA ASN A 117 -4.08 9.80 -16.25
C ASN A 117 -4.05 11.18 -16.91
N LYS A 118 -3.01 11.99 -16.61
CA LYS A 118 -2.79 13.29 -17.24
C LYS A 118 -2.43 13.16 -18.72
N ARG A 119 -1.56 12.21 -19.08
CA ARG A 119 -1.19 11.93 -20.48
C ARG A 119 -2.35 11.36 -21.29
N LEU A 120 -3.23 10.57 -20.66
CA LEU A 120 -4.41 9.99 -21.28
C LEU A 120 -5.62 10.94 -21.33
N GLY A 121 -5.51 12.15 -20.75
CA GLY A 121 -6.58 13.15 -20.78
C GLY A 121 -7.82 12.79 -19.94
N VAL A 122 -7.67 11.90 -18.96
CA VAL A 122 -8.80 11.38 -18.14
C VAL A 122 -9.07 12.28 -16.93
N LEU A 123 -8.13 13.15 -16.55
CA LEU A 123 -8.17 14.02 -15.36
C LEU A 123 -9.16 15.21 -15.45
N GLY A 124 -10.21 15.14 -16.25
CA GLY A 124 -11.13 16.27 -16.46
C GLY A 124 -12.46 15.93 -17.14
N LYS A 125 -12.94 14.68 -17.02
CA LYS A 125 -14.30 14.30 -17.41
C LYS A 125 -15.09 13.84 -16.20
#